data_AF-A0A4R9H2Q0-F1
#
_entry.id   AF-A0A4R9H2Q0-F1
#
_cell.length_a   1.000
_cell.length_b   1.000
_cell.length_c   1.000
_cell.angle_alpha   90.00
_cell.angle_beta   90.00
_cell.angle_gamma   90.00
#
_symmetry.space_group_name_H-M   'P 1'
#
loop_
_entity.id
_entity.type
_entity.pdbx_description
1 polymer ?
#
loop_
_entity_poly.entity_id
_entity_poly.type
_entity_poly.pdbx_seq_one_letter_code
_entity_poly.pdbx_strand_id
1 'polypeptide(L)'
;MAKGKQKSGFWNKLFFWRKKKTVSTGSEKELVRDSRGYTWELKDLREKADRFFVTRKKPSGVIFENPSLKLTKNNRNLFRLEGKEKSGREYSLVVSTGNYLTEQGDKISGVIFLGEADLNRLLSGDHKSLKSILSGINTPNWDEESWAVLQEEPDLKRSADSWKEILTWDPIWKQQILINLRPSTIAVLLVFLGKEFEDVFQANSSERVKQIVSKELYFLNVSGNRNSPHSENLTLYEFDSAKKDFESVLSKIRSKKDK
;
A
#
# COMPACT_ATOMS: atom_id res chain seq x y z
N MET A 1 -77.95 14.22 2.03
CA MET A 1 -78.92 13.33 2.70
C MET A 1 -78.24 11.96 2.81
N ALA A 2 -77.70 11.55 3.98
CA ALA A 2 -78.38 10.81 5.05
C ALA A 2 -79.07 9.54 4.51
N LYS A 3 -78.89 8.31 5.01
CA LYS A 3 -78.32 7.74 6.24
C LYS A 3 -78.29 6.21 6.03
N GLY A 4 -77.40 5.49 6.69
CA GLY A 4 -77.47 4.03 6.81
C GLY A 4 -76.52 3.49 7.86
N LYS A 5 -76.95 3.48 9.13
CA LYS A 5 -76.26 2.91 10.29
C LYS A 5 -76.35 1.38 10.27
N GLN A 6 -75.33 0.67 10.73
CA GLN A 6 -75.49 -0.32 11.80
C GLN A 6 -74.17 -0.69 12.49
N LYS A 7 -74.26 -0.80 13.82
CA LYS A 7 -73.21 -1.13 14.80
C LYS A 7 -73.18 -2.64 15.09
N SER A 8 -72.19 -3.03 15.90
CA SER A 8 -71.99 -4.29 16.61
C SER A 8 -71.25 -5.33 15.76
N GLY A 9 -70.21 -6.01 16.23
CA GLY A 9 -69.65 -6.15 17.57
C GLY A 9 -69.23 -7.62 17.73
N PHE A 10 -68.09 -7.84 18.39
CA PHE A 10 -67.65 -9.12 18.96
C PHE A 10 -67.47 -10.30 18.00
N TRP A 11 -66.24 -10.72 17.71
CA TRP A 11 -65.82 -12.13 17.80
C TRP A 11 -64.29 -12.21 17.83
N ASN A 12 -63.74 -12.30 19.04
CA ASN A 12 -62.47 -12.97 19.29
C ASN A 12 -62.70 -14.49 19.11
N LYS A 13 -61.89 -15.13 18.27
CA LYS A 13 -61.43 -16.54 18.39
C LYS A 13 -60.39 -16.80 17.29
N LEU A 14 -59.12 -16.90 17.68
CA LEU A 14 -58.41 -18.18 17.85
C LEU A 14 -58.09 -18.87 16.51
N PHE A 15 -56.95 -18.51 15.92
CA PHE A 15 -56.13 -19.45 15.17
C PHE A 15 -54.69 -19.41 15.68
N PHE A 16 -54.41 -20.35 16.59
CA PHE A 16 -53.06 -20.79 16.94
C PHE A 16 -52.48 -21.53 15.74
N TRP A 17 -51.52 -20.93 15.03
CA TRP A 17 -50.61 -21.67 14.16
C TRP A 17 -49.17 -21.47 14.62
N ARG A 18 -48.74 -22.47 15.38
CA ARG A 18 -47.41 -22.68 15.94
C ARG A 18 -46.47 -23.05 14.80
N LYS A 19 -45.75 -22.09 14.20
CA LYS A 19 -44.54 -22.40 13.40
C LYS A 19 -43.31 -22.31 14.30
N LYS A 20 -42.63 -23.46 14.43
CA LYS A 20 -41.35 -23.63 15.12
C LYS A 20 -40.37 -22.55 14.67
N LYS A 21 -39.83 -21.77 15.61
CA LYS A 21 -38.55 -21.08 15.43
C LYS A 21 -37.48 -22.15 15.32
N THR A 22 -37.11 -22.51 14.11
CA THR A 22 -35.78 -23.07 13.86
C THR A 22 -34.83 -21.91 14.05
N VAL A 23 -34.18 -21.85 15.21
CA VAL A 23 -33.03 -20.99 15.42
C VAL A 23 -31.93 -21.56 14.53
N SER A 24 -31.86 -21.07 13.29
CA SER A 24 -30.65 -21.20 12.50
C SER A 24 -29.62 -20.30 13.18
N THR A 25 -28.75 -20.92 13.98
CA THR A 25 -27.38 -20.45 14.19
C THR A 25 -26.67 -20.41 12.84
N GLY A 26 -27.00 -19.41 12.04
CA GLY A 26 -26.23 -18.99 10.89
C GLY A 26 -25.59 -17.68 11.28
N SER A 27 -24.26 -17.66 11.33
CA SER A 27 -23.52 -16.42 11.28
C SER A 27 -24.13 -15.55 10.17
N GLU A 28 -24.51 -14.31 10.48
CA GLU A 28 -24.72 -13.30 9.46
C GLU A 28 -23.40 -13.18 8.70
N LYS A 29 -23.25 -13.95 7.62
CA LYS A 29 -22.28 -13.62 6.58
C LYS A 29 -22.76 -12.29 6.04
N GLU A 30 -22.01 -11.22 6.35
CA GLU A 30 -22.20 -9.91 5.71
C GLU A 30 -22.49 -10.15 4.23
N LEU A 31 -23.61 -9.62 3.74
CA LEU A 31 -24.00 -9.71 2.35
C LEU A 31 -22.87 -9.11 1.51
N VAL A 32 -22.10 -9.99 0.88
CA VAL A 32 -21.03 -9.61 -0.04
C VAL A 32 -21.68 -8.90 -1.21
N ARG A 33 -21.45 -7.58 -1.33
CA ARG A 33 -22.01 -6.75 -2.41
C ARG A 33 -21.53 -7.24 -3.78
N ASP A 34 -22.31 -7.04 -4.83
CA ASP A 34 -21.84 -7.27 -6.19
C ASP A 34 -20.72 -6.27 -6.60
N SER A 35 -19.92 -6.66 -7.60
CA SER A 35 -18.88 -5.81 -8.19
C SER A 35 -19.50 -4.61 -8.91
N ARG A 36 -18.96 -3.41 -8.66
CA ARG A 36 -19.36 -2.17 -9.35
C ARG A 36 -18.52 -1.90 -10.60
N GLY A 37 -17.67 -2.85 -10.98
CA GLY A 37 -16.80 -2.76 -12.15
C GLY A 37 -15.49 -2.01 -11.89
N TYR A 38 -14.54 -2.20 -12.81
CA TYR A 38 -13.14 -1.78 -12.70
C TYR A 38 -12.94 -0.37 -12.12
N THR A 39 -13.57 0.64 -12.72
CA THR A 39 -13.35 2.05 -12.37
C THR A 39 -13.75 2.36 -10.93
N TRP A 40 -14.89 1.82 -10.49
CA TRP A 40 -15.38 2.02 -9.13
C TRP A 40 -14.53 1.25 -8.11
N GLU A 41 -14.19 0.01 -8.41
CA GLU A 41 -13.37 -0.79 -7.50
C GLU A 41 -11.98 -0.17 -7.31
N LEU A 42 -11.35 0.29 -8.39
CA LEU A 42 -10.04 0.96 -8.33
C LEU A 42 -10.11 2.27 -7.55
N LYS A 43 -11.14 3.08 -7.78
CA LYS A 43 -11.34 4.36 -7.08
C LYS A 43 -11.50 4.15 -5.57
N ASP A 44 -12.38 3.24 -5.16
CA ASP A 44 -12.60 2.92 -3.75
C ASP A 44 -11.32 2.42 -3.06
N LEU A 45 -10.53 1.57 -3.74
CA LEU A 45 -9.25 1.09 -3.20
C LEU A 45 -8.23 2.20 -3.07
N ARG A 46 -8.14 3.11 -4.05
CA ARG A 46 -7.25 4.28 -3.97
C ARG A 46 -7.63 5.17 -2.79
N GLU A 47 -8.91 5.49 -2.63
CA GLU A 47 -9.41 6.28 -1.49
C GLU A 47 -9.18 5.58 -0.14
N LYS A 48 -9.26 4.25 -0.11
CA LYS A 48 -8.95 3.43 1.07
C LYS A 48 -7.46 3.46 1.39
N ALA A 49 -6.60 3.14 0.43
CA ALA A 49 -5.15 3.18 0.56
C ALA A 49 -4.68 4.58 0.98
N ASP A 50 -5.27 5.62 0.42
CA ASP A 50 -5.01 7.01 0.75
C ASP A 50 -5.31 7.38 2.22
N ARG A 51 -6.33 6.77 2.81
CA ARG A 51 -6.69 6.99 4.22
C ARG A 51 -5.78 6.23 5.17
N PHE A 52 -5.38 5.01 4.80
CA PHE A 52 -4.58 4.15 5.69
C PHE A 52 -3.07 4.35 5.55
N PHE A 53 -2.58 4.76 4.37
CA PHE A 53 -1.15 4.88 4.06
C PHE A 53 -0.72 6.33 3.85
N VAL A 54 -1.05 7.17 4.83
CA VAL A 54 -0.79 8.63 4.81
C VAL A 54 0.68 8.96 4.52
N THR A 55 1.63 8.14 4.99
CA THR A 55 3.07 8.32 4.80
C THR A 55 3.55 8.12 3.36
N ARG A 56 2.75 7.51 2.48
CA ARG A 56 3.13 7.26 1.07
C ARG A 56 2.75 8.37 0.10
N LYS A 57 1.78 9.21 0.44
CA LYS A 57 1.23 10.22 -0.49
C LYS A 57 2.25 11.26 -0.95
N LYS A 58 3.25 11.55 -0.11
CA LYS A 58 4.29 12.53 -0.44
C LYS A 58 5.67 11.90 -0.32
N PRO A 59 6.59 12.21 -1.24
CA PRO A 59 7.98 11.79 -1.11
C PRO A 59 8.63 12.48 0.10
N SER A 60 8.29 13.75 0.34
CA SER A 60 8.78 14.58 1.45
C SER A 60 7.78 15.70 1.81
N GLY A 61 8.06 16.42 2.89
CA GLY A 61 7.24 17.54 3.39
C GLY A 61 6.16 17.13 4.38
N VAL A 62 5.24 18.04 4.70
CA VAL A 62 4.18 17.80 5.69
C VAL A 62 3.19 16.76 5.18
N ILE A 63 3.10 15.62 5.86
CA ILE A 63 2.20 14.50 5.50
C ILE A 63 0.94 14.44 6.37
N PHE A 64 0.99 14.97 7.58
CA PHE A 64 -0.16 15.09 8.45
C PHE A 64 -0.03 16.34 9.31
N GLU A 65 -1.11 17.08 9.48
CA GLU A 65 -1.14 18.27 10.34
C GLU A 65 -2.53 18.44 10.93
N ASN A 66 -2.59 18.59 12.25
CA ASN A 66 -3.74 18.99 13.01
C ASN A 66 -3.29 19.96 14.13
N PRO A 67 -4.21 20.61 14.86
CA PRO A 67 -3.84 21.61 15.88
C PRO A 67 -2.92 21.12 17.01
N SER A 68 -2.78 19.81 17.20
CA SER A 68 -1.96 19.20 18.25
C SER A 68 -0.70 18.49 17.75
N LEU A 69 -0.64 18.16 16.46
CA LEU A 69 0.29 17.19 15.90
C LEU A 69 0.58 17.49 14.44
N LYS A 70 1.86 17.50 14.10
CA LYS A 70 2.37 17.66 12.74
C LYS A 70 3.41 16.58 12.46
N LEU A 71 3.22 15.84 11.38
CA LEU A 71 4.17 14.86 10.90
C LEU A 71 4.73 15.34 9.56
N THR A 72 6.04 15.58 9.54
CA THR A 72 6.80 15.94 8.35
C THR A 72 7.64 14.75 7.92
N LYS A 73 7.58 14.39 6.65
CA LYS A 73 8.40 13.34 6.06
C LYS A 73 9.65 13.97 5.46
N ASN A 74 10.82 13.53 5.88
CA ASN A 74 12.08 13.97 5.29
C ASN A 74 12.48 13.04 4.15
N ASN A 75 12.31 11.73 4.35
CA ASN A 75 12.54 10.69 3.35
C ASN A 75 11.63 9.46 3.62
N ARG A 76 11.77 8.36 2.89
CA ARG A 76 10.94 7.14 2.99
C ARG A 76 10.80 6.61 4.41
N ASN A 77 11.91 6.54 5.15
CA ASN A 77 11.94 5.98 6.52
C ASN A 77 12.15 7.03 7.62
N LEU A 78 12.35 8.31 7.28
CA LEU A 78 12.65 9.35 8.25
C LEU A 78 11.54 10.40 8.32
N PHE A 79 11.02 10.58 9.52
CA PHE A 79 9.95 11.51 9.82
C PHE A 79 10.33 12.40 10.99
N ARG A 80 9.73 13.59 11.03
CA ARG A 80 9.75 14.50 12.16
C ARG A 80 8.33 14.65 12.68
N LEU A 81 8.12 14.27 13.94
CA LEU A 81 6.87 14.41 14.65
C LEU A 81 6.96 15.60 15.59
N GLU A 82 6.22 16.65 15.28
CA GLU A 82 6.11 17.86 16.09
C GLU A 82 4.73 17.89 16.73
N GLY A 83 4.63 18.35 17.97
CA GLY A 83 3.33 18.44 18.62
C GLY A 83 3.37 19.25 19.89
N LYS A 84 2.18 19.45 20.44
CA LYS A 84 1.96 20.21 21.66
C LYS A 84 1.14 19.41 22.65
N GLU A 85 1.69 19.23 23.84
CA GLU A 85 0.99 18.63 24.96
C GLU A 85 -0.16 19.54 25.43
N LYS A 86 -1.13 18.95 26.14
CA LYS A 86 -2.20 19.72 26.81
C LYS A 86 -1.66 20.74 27.82
N SER A 87 -0.47 20.49 28.37
CA SER A 87 0.27 21.38 29.27
C SER A 87 0.84 22.63 28.57
N GLY A 88 0.81 22.66 27.23
CA GLY A 88 1.44 23.70 26.42
C GLY A 88 2.90 23.41 26.06
N ARG A 89 3.51 22.34 26.58
CA ARG A 89 4.87 21.91 26.22
C ARG A 89 4.91 21.41 24.77
N GLU A 90 5.87 21.90 24.01
CA GLU A 90 6.10 21.47 22.63
C GLU A 90 7.19 20.39 22.57
N TYR A 91 7.04 19.46 21.62
CA TYR A 91 8.02 18.41 21.35
C TYR A 91 8.29 18.31 19.85
N SER A 92 9.52 17.90 19.52
CA SER A 92 9.96 17.57 18.16
C SER A 92 10.78 16.29 18.23
N LEU A 93 10.23 15.20 17.70
CA LEU A 93 10.84 13.88 17.71
C LEU A 93 11.24 13.47 16.30
N VAL A 94 12.44 12.89 16.15
CA VAL A 94 12.83 12.20 14.92
C VAL A 94 12.36 10.76 15.02
N VAL A 95 11.52 10.36 14.09
CA VAL A 95 10.95 9.00 14.01
C VAL A 95 11.55 8.32 12.81
N SER A 96 12.21 7.18 13.02
CA SER A 96 12.70 6.34 11.94
C SER A 96 11.95 5.01 11.92
N THR A 97 11.46 4.60 10.74
CA THR A 97 10.72 3.33 10.57
C THR A 97 11.59 2.19 10.05
N GLY A 98 12.88 2.46 9.81
CA GLY A 98 13.85 1.49 9.33
C GLY A 98 15.23 2.12 9.19
N ASN A 99 16.22 1.35 8.75
CA ASN A 99 17.49 1.95 8.39
C ASN A 99 17.31 2.82 7.15
N TYR A 100 18.05 3.93 7.07
CA TYR A 100 18.06 4.74 5.86
C TYR A 100 19.42 5.38 5.61
N LEU A 101 19.73 5.54 4.33
CA LEU A 101 20.87 6.32 3.84
C LEU A 101 20.40 7.33 2.80
N THR A 102 21.09 8.45 2.69
CA THR A 102 20.88 9.48 1.68
C THR A 102 22.22 10.08 1.29
N GLU A 103 22.41 10.29 -0.02
CA GLU A 103 23.57 10.97 -0.59
C GLU A 103 23.19 12.45 -0.84
N GLN A 104 23.94 13.39 -0.26
CA GLN A 104 23.80 14.82 -0.48
C GLN A 104 25.16 15.41 -0.86
N GLY A 105 25.33 15.76 -2.13
CA GLY A 105 26.65 16.08 -2.68
C GLY A 105 27.59 14.87 -2.55
N ASP A 106 28.81 15.09 -2.07
CA ASP A 106 29.81 14.02 -1.86
C ASP A 106 29.70 13.34 -0.48
N LYS A 107 28.59 13.53 0.25
CA LYS A 107 28.41 12.99 1.61
C LYS A 107 27.23 12.03 1.68
N ILE A 108 27.49 10.85 2.24
CA ILE A 108 26.45 9.89 2.62
C ILE A 108 26.10 10.10 4.09
N SER A 109 24.82 10.27 4.39
CA SER A 109 24.30 10.43 5.76
C SER A 109 23.10 9.51 5.98
N GLY A 110 22.79 9.15 7.21
CA GLY A 110 21.69 8.22 7.48
C GLY A 110 21.45 7.91 8.94
N VAL A 111 20.44 7.06 9.18
CA VAL A 111 20.15 6.47 10.50
C VAL A 111 20.18 4.97 10.37
N ILE A 112 20.90 4.34 11.29
CA ILE A 112 21.06 2.88 11.37
C ILE A 112 20.70 2.46 12.78
N PHE A 113 19.77 1.51 12.89
CA PHE A 113 19.43 0.86 14.15
C PHE A 113 20.46 -0.22 14.45
N LEU A 114 21.20 -0.05 15.54
CA LEU A 114 22.21 -0.99 16.02
C LEU A 114 22.07 -1.19 17.52
N GLY A 115 22.27 -2.42 17.98
CA GLY A 115 22.50 -2.67 19.39
C GLY A 115 23.86 -2.13 19.81
N GLU A 116 24.01 -1.77 21.09
CA GLU A 116 25.27 -1.25 21.63
C GLU A 116 26.44 -2.23 21.45
N ALA A 117 26.19 -3.53 21.56
CA ALA A 117 27.19 -4.57 21.31
C ALA A 117 27.67 -4.59 19.84
N ASP A 118 26.74 -4.45 18.89
CA ASP A 118 27.08 -4.39 17.46
C ASP A 118 27.85 -3.12 17.12
N LEU A 119 27.48 -1.99 17.73
CA LEU A 119 28.22 -0.73 17.60
C LEU A 119 29.67 -0.88 18.09
N ASN A 120 29.87 -1.45 19.28
CA ASN A 120 31.21 -1.66 19.83
C ASN A 120 32.05 -2.63 18.96
N ARG A 121 31.42 -3.66 18.39
CA ARG A 121 32.08 -4.57 17.44
C ARG A 121 32.52 -3.85 16.17
N LEU A 122 31.66 -3.00 15.61
CA LEU A 122 31.99 -2.16 14.44
C LEU A 122 33.14 -1.20 14.75
N LEU A 123 33.11 -0.53 15.90
CA LEU A 123 34.18 0.39 16.29
C LEU A 123 35.54 -0.30 16.49
N SER A 124 35.54 -1.60 16.75
CA SER A 124 36.74 -2.41 16.93
C SER A 124 37.33 -2.96 15.62
N GLY A 125 36.63 -2.80 14.49
CA GLY A 125 37.06 -3.29 13.17
C GLY A 125 37.89 -2.28 12.37
N ASP A 126 38.83 -2.76 11.56
CA ASP A 126 39.54 -1.93 10.57
C ASP A 126 38.69 -1.78 9.31
N HIS A 127 37.83 -0.76 9.31
CA HIS A 127 36.92 -0.47 8.20
C HIS A 127 37.50 0.58 7.25
N LYS A 128 37.82 0.17 6.01
CA LYS A 128 38.40 1.05 4.97
C LYS A 128 37.36 1.66 4.02
N SER A 129 36.10 1.30 4.16
CA SER A 129 35.00 1.79 3.32
C SER A 129 33.67 1.70 4.04
N LEU A 130 32.70 2.55 3.64
CA LEU A 130 31.33 2.49 4.15
C LEU A 130 30.73 1.10 3.94
N LYS A 131 30.99 0.46 2.79
CA LYS A 131 30.56 -0.91 2.49
C LYS A 131 31.05 -1.92 3.54
N SER A 132 32.31 -1.79 3.99
CA SER A 132 32.86 -2.64 5.05
C SER A 132 32.13 -2.43 6.38
N ILE A 133 31.86 -1.18 6.78
CA ILE A 133 31.11 -0.84 8.00
C ILE A 133 29.72 -1.47 7.96
N LEU A 134 28.99 -1.29 6.86
CA LEU A 134 27.60 -1.74 6.75
C LEU A 134 27.46 -3.26 6.61
N SER A 135 28.47 -3.94 6.04
CA SER A 135 28.50 -5.41 5.96
C SER A 135 28.64 -6.10 7.32
N GLY A 136 29.16 -5.39 8.34
CA GLY A 136 29.29 -5.89 9.70
C GLY A 136 27.99 -5.85 10.51
N ILE A 137 26.88 -5.39 9.91
CA ILE A 137 25.57 -5.32 10.55
C ILE A 137 24.83 -6.62 10.26
N ASN A 138 24.53 -7.42 11.28
CA ASN A 138 23.99 -8.77 11.11
C ASN A 138 22.50 -8.81 10.68
N THR A 139 21.74 -7.75 10.90
CA THR A 139 20.28 -7.70 10.64
C THR A 139 19.86 -6.38 10.01
N PRO A 140 20.49 -5.94 8.93
CA PRO A 140 20.17 -4.63 8.48
C PRO A 140 18.84 -4.71 7.71
N ASN A 141 17.79 -4.21 8.34
CA ASN A 141 16.52 -3.96 7.68
C ASN A 141 16.67 -2.72 6.78
N TRP A 142 17.53 -2.85 5.77
CA TRP A 142 17.67 -1.89 4.69
C TRP A 142 16.50 -2.09 3.73
N ASP A 143 15.78 -1.03 3.41
CA ASP A 143 14.97 -1.07 2.21
C ASP A 143 15.86 -0.98 0.95
N GLU A 144 15.31 -1.38 -0.20
CA GLU A 144 16.03 -1.38 -1.47
C GLU A 144 16.56 0.00 -1.86
N GLU A 145 15.86 1.07 -1.48
CA GLU A 145 16.29 2.46 -1.75
C GLU A 145 17.55 2.83 -0.95
N SER A 146 17.63 2.42 0.31
CA SER A 146 18.83 2.65 1.14
C SER A 146 20.02 1.81 0.67
N TRP A 147 19.77 0.62 0.13
CA TRP A 147 20.80 -0.17 -0.54
C TRP A 147 21.26 0.44 -1.86
N ALA A 148 20.34 1.01 -2.66
CA ALA A 148 20.66 1.62 -3.94
C ALA A 148 21.62 2.83 -3.80
N VAL A 149 21.55 3.55 -2.67
CA VAL A 149 22.50 4.63 -2.33
C VAL A 149 23.95 4.11 -2.23
N LEU A 150 24.14 2.82 -1.94
CA LEU A 150 25.45 2.18 -1.81
C LEU A 150 25.92 1.52 -3.10
N GLN A 151 25.09 1.48 -4.15
CA GLN A 151 25.43 0.89 -5.43
C GLN A 151 26.17 1.93 -6.28
N GLU A 152 27.41 1.62 -6.63
CA GLU A 152 28.30 2.49 -7.42
C GLU A 152 27.88 2.55 -8.90
N GLU A 153 27.09 1.59 -9.39
CA GLU A 153 26.66 1.53 -10.78
C GLU A 153 25.43 2.44 -11.06
N PRO A 154 25.49 3.36 -12.04
CA PRO A 154 24.39 4.28 -12.37
C PRO A 154 23.07 3.59 -12.74
N ASP A 155 23.14 2.40 -13.33
CA ASP A 155 21.96 1.62 -13.73
C ASP A 155 21.22 0.97 -12.55
N LEU A 156 21.95 0.79 -11.44
CA LEU A 156 21.46 0.25 -10.18
C LEU A 156 21.02 1.36 -9.19
N LYS A 157 21.50 2.60 -9.37
CA LYS A 157 21.04 3.81 -8.65
C LYS A 157 19.61 4.26 -8.99
N ARG A 158 18.86 3.55 -9.86
CA ARG A 158 17.54 3.99 -10.34
C ARG A 158 16.52 3.98 -9.19
N SER A 159 16.09 5.19 -8.82
CA SER A 159 15.22 5.53 -7.67
C SER A 159 13.85 4.83 -7.67
N ALA A 160 13.01 5.13 -6.67
CA ALA A 160 11.61 4.72 -6.56
C ALA A 160 10.73 4.94 -7.81
N ASP A 161 11.17 5.79 -8.76
CA ASP A 161 10.54 6.08 -10.05
C ASP A 161 11.16 5.29 -11.24
N SER A 162 12.03 4.30 -10.97
CA SER A 162 12.70 3.40 -11.93
C SER A 162 11.77 2.80 -12.99
N TRP A 163 10.50 2.58 -12.65
CA TRP A 163 9.53 1.99 -13.56
C TRP A 163 9.06 2.95 -14.65
N LYS A 164 9.16 4.27 -14.46
CA LYS A 164 8.63 5.27 -15.41
C LYS A 164 9.35 5.26 -16.76
N GLU A 165 10.55 4.70 -16.83
CA GLU A 165 11.23 4.49 -18.10
C GLU A 165 10.37 3.66 -19.09
N ILE A 166 9.48 2.79 -18.58
CA ILE A 166 8.64 1.97 -19.47
C ILE A 166 7.64 2.81 -20.24
N LEU A 167 7.34 4.04 -19.79
CA LEU A 167 6.42 4.94 -20.48
C LEU A 167 6.90 5.25 -21.90
N THR A 168 8.21 5.29 -22.13
CA THR A 168 8.82 5.54 -23.44
C THR A 168 9.08 4.28 -24.26
N TRP A 169 8.84 3.10 -23.69
CA TRP A 169 9.08 1.84 -24.40
C TRP A 169 7.99 1.54 -25.44
N ASP A 170 8.36 0.74 -26.44
CA ASP A 170 7.40 0.29 -27.44
C ASP A 170 6.28 -0.55 -26.82
N PRO A 171 5.06 -0.54 -27.42
CA PRO A 171 3.91 -1.28 -26.91
C PRO A 171 4.19 -2.77 -26.66
N ILE A 172 5.01 -3.40 -27.49
CA ILE A 172 5.37 -4.82 -27.33
C ILE A 172 6.05 -5.08 -25.98
N TRP A 173 6.95 -4.20 -25.54
CA TRP A 173 7.66 -4.37 -24.27
C TRP A 173 6.74 -4.08 -23.08
N LYS A 174 5.87 -3.06 -23.19
CA LYS A 174 4.82 -2.78 -22.20
C LYS A 174 3.88 -3.99 -22.04
N GLN A 175 3.48 -4.61 -23.15
CA GLN A 175 2.66 -5.84 -23.13
C GLN A 175 3.40 -7.01 -22.48
N GLN A 176 4.67 -7.22 -22.82
CA GLN A 176 5.49 -8.28 -22.21
C GLN A 176 5.59 -8.11 -20.69
N ILE A 177 5.77 -6.89 -20.20
CA ILE A 177 5.75 -6.61 -18.75
C ILE A 177 4.43 -7.07 -18.15
N LEU A 178 3.29 -6.62 -18.69
CA LEU A 178 1.97 -6.92 -18.15
C LEU A 178 1.63 -8.43 -18.20
N ILE A 179 2.06 -9.14 -19.25
CA ILE A 179 1.87 -10.59 -19.38
C ILE A 179 2.66 -11.38 -18.34
N ASN A 180 3.85 -10.90 -17.95
CA ASN A 180 4.70 -11.57 -16.97
C ASN A 180 4.33 -11.23 -15.52
N LEU A 181 3.37 -10.33 -15.30
CA LEU A 181 2.86 -9.99 -13.98
C LEU A 181 1.60 -10.80 -13.64
N ARG A 182 1.47 -11.17 -12.37
CA ARG A 182 0.24 -11.81 -11.87
C ARG A 182 -0.90 -10.78 -11.83
N PRO A 183 -2.15 -11.15 -12.13
CA PRO A 183 -3.28 -10.23 -12.06
C PRO A 183 -3.46 -9.55 -10.69
N SER A 184 -3.19 -10.28 -9.60
CA SER A 184 -3.20 -9.73 -8.24
C SER A 184 -2.10 -8.67 -8.06
N THR A 185 -0.87 -8.94 -8.51
CA THR A 185 0.23 -7.96 -8.53
C THR A 185 -0.17 -6.71 -9.31
N ILE A 186 -0.76 -6.85 -10.50
CA ILE A 186 -1.24 -5.72 -11.31
C ILE A 186 -2.30 -4.91 -10.56
N ALA A 187 -3.26 -5.57 -9.90
CA ALA A 187 -4.29 -4.90 -9.11
C ALA A 187 -3.68 -4.04 -8.00
N VAL A 188 -2.71 -4.57 -7.26
CA VAL A 188 -1.97 -3.81 -6.23
C VAL A 188 -1.22 -2.63 -6.86
N LEU A 189 -0.48 -2.85 -7.95
CA LEU A 189 0.26 -1.79 -8.63
C LEU A 189 -0.66 -0.67 -9.16
N LEU A 190 -1.84 -1.00 -9.69
CA LEU A 190 -2.83 0.00 -10.13
C LEU A 190 -3.31 0.92 -9.00
N VAL A 191 -3.43 0.37 -7.79
CA VAL A 191 -3.81 1.15 -6.60
C VAL A 191 -2.70 2.14 -6.24
N PHE A 192 -1.44 1.71 -6.26
CA PHE A 192 -0.34 2.49 -5.70
C PHE A 192 0.49 3.31 -6.71
N LEU A 193 0.59 2.92 -7.98
CA LEU A 193 1.35 3.65 -9.01
C LEU A 193 0.54 4.73 -9.73
N GLY A 194 -0.76 4.82 -9.43
CA GLY A 194 -1.61 5.92 -9.89
C GLY A 194 -1.94 5.87 -11.39
N LYS A 195 -2.24 7.05 -11.95
CA LYS A 195 -2.87 7.19 -13.26
C LYS A 195 -1.95 6.83 -14.42
N GLU A 196 -0.66 7.16 -14.33
CA GLU A 196 0.32 6.84 -15.38
C GLU A 196 0.41 5.33 -15.63
N PHE A 197 0.45 4.52 -14.57
CA PHE A 197 0.47 3.06 -14.70
C PHE A 197 -0.88 2.50 -15.15
N GLU A 198 -1.99 3.09 -14.71
CA GLU A 198 -3.33 2.74 -15.19
C GLU A 198 -3.45 2.95 -16.70
N ASP A 199 -2.93 4.04 -17.24
CA ASP A 199 -2.97 4.32 -18.67
C ASP A 199 -2.13 3.31 -19.48
N VAL A 200 -0.95 2.92 -18.96
CA VAL A 200 -0.16 1.83 -19.53
C VAL A 200 -0.95 0.53 -19.54
N PHE A 201 -1.57 0.17 -18.41
CA PHE A 201 -2.37 -1.04 -18.29
C PHE A 201 -3.56 -1.05 -19.25
N GLN A 202 -4.29 0.07 -19.35
CA GLN A 202 -5.47 0.17 -20.20
C GLN A 202 -5.12 0.11 -21.69
N ALA A 203 -4.02 0.72 -22.11
CA ALA A 203 -3.61 0.74 -23.51
C ALA A 203 -2.96 -0.58 -23.96
N ASN A 204 -2.36 -1.36 -23.05
CA ASN A 204 -1.51 -2.50 -23.40
C ASN A 204 -2.02 -3.86 -22.87
N SER A 205 -3.23 -3.93 -22.30
CA SER A 205 -3.83 -5.19 -21.83
C SER A 205 -4.97 -5.65 -22.73
N SER A 206 -5.11 -6.97 -22.87
CA SER A 206 -6.29 -7.57 -23.49
C SER A 206 -7.53 -7.44 -22.62
N GLU A 207 -8.71 -7.48 -23.23
CA GLU A 207 -9.99 -7.38 -22.52
C GLU A 207 -10.15 -8.47 -21.44
N ARG A 208 -9.66 -9.69 -21.74
CA ARG A 208 -9.65 -10.80 -20.76
C ARG A 208 -8.82 -10.47 -19.53
N VAL A 209 -7.64 -9.88 -19.69
CA VAL A 209 -6.77 -9.49 -18.57
C VAL A 209 -7.43 -8.38 -17.75
N LYS A 210 -8.03 -7.38 -18.42
CA LYS A 210 -8.78 -6.31 -17.76
C LYS A 210 -9.92 -6.85 -16.89
N GLN A 211 -10.67 -7.83 -17.38
CA GLN A 211 -11.73 -8.48 -16.63
C GLN A 211 -11.22 -9.26 -15.42
N ILE A 212 -10.11 -9.98 -15.55
CA ILE A 212 -9.50 -10.71 -14.42
C ILE A 212 -9.03 -9.71 -13.35
N VAL A 213 -8.29 -8.67 -13.74
CA VAL A 213 -7.83 -7.63 -12.80
C VAL A 213 -9.01 -6.89 -12.15
N SER A 214 -10.10 -6.66 -12.88
CA SER A 214 -11.33 -6.09 -12.29
C SER A 214 -11.92 -6.97 -11.19
N LYS A 215 -11.81 -8.30 -11.30
CA LYS A 215 -12.24 -9.24 -10.23
C LYS A 215 -11.29 -9.18 -9.04
N GLU A 216 -9.98 -9.13 -9.28
CA GLU A 216 -8.98 -8.96 -8.22
C GLU A 216 -9.21 -7.67 -7.41
N LEU A 217 -9.45 -6.53 -8.09
CA LEU A 217 -9.78 -5.26 -7.44
C LEU A 217 -11.06 -5.37 -6.59
N TYR A 218 -12.07 -6.08 -7.09
CA TYR A 218 -13.28 -6.34 -6.33
C TYR A 218 -13.00 -7.17 -5.06
N PHE A 219 -12.22 -8.25 -5.18
CA PHE A 219 -11.87 -9.09 -4.04
C PHE A 219 -11.11 -8.30 -2.98
N LEU A 220 -10.13 -7.48 -3.38
CA LEU A 220 -9.39 -6.59 -2.47
C LEU A 220 -10.29 -5.59 -1.72
N ASN A 221 -11.41 -5.18 -2.32
CA ASN A 221 -12.36 -4.28 -1.69
C ASN A 221 -13.29 -4.98 -0.69
N VAL A 222 -13.64 -6.23 -0.95
CA VAL A 222 -14.58 -7.02 -0.13
C VAL A 222 -13.86 -7.77 0.99
N SER A 223 -12.62 -8.20 0.77
CA SER A 223 -11.88 -9.05 1.72
C SER A 223 -11.51 -8.37 3.03
N GLY A 224 -11.63 -7.04 3.15
CA GLY A 224 -11.16 -6.37 4.34
C GLY A 224 -12.10 -5.31 4.92
N ASN A 225 -12.17 -5.31 6.25
CA ASN A 225 -13.02 -4.41 7.03
C ASN A 225 -12.61 -2.95 6.77
N ARG A 226 -13.55 -2.16 6.26
CA ARG A 226 -13.36 -0.76 5.84
C ARG A 226 -12.79 0.15 6.93
N ASN A 227 -12.88 -0.24 8.21
CA ASN A 227 -12.53 0.60 9.35
C ASN A 227 -11.34 0.12 10.19
N SER A 228 -10.67 -0.99 9.82
CA SER A 228 -9.54 -1.52 10.61
C SER A 228 -8.26 -1.71 9.77
N PRO A 229 -7.13 -1.05 10.13
CA PRO A 229 -5.85 -1.22 9.44
C PRO A 229 -5.22 -2.61 9.65
N HIS A 230 -5.77 -3.45 10.54
CA HIS A 230 -5.26 -4.80 10.84
C HIS A 230 -6.16 -5.94 10.30
N SER A 231 -7.17 -5.61 9.49
CA SER A 231 -7.97 -6.65 8.79
C SER A 231 -7.29 -7.08 7.49
N GLU A 232 -7.83 -8.09 6.78
CA GLU A 232 -7.44 -8.58 5.43
C GLU A 232 -7.60 -7.52 4.30
N ASN A 233 -7.32 -6.26 4.64
CA ASN A 233 -7.17 -5.13 3.75
C ASN A 233 -5.82 -5.16 3.07
N LEU A 234 -5.77 -4.58 1.87
CA LEU A 234 -4.52 -4.24 1.16
C LEU A 234 -3.49 -3.65 2.15
N THR A 235 -2.35 -4.31 2.33
CA THR A 235 -1.30 -3.92 3.29
C THR A 235 -0.09 -3.25 2.60
N LEU A 236 0.73 -2.54 3.37
CA LEU A 236 2.02 -2.03 2.87
C LEU A 236 2.93 -3.17 2.37
N TYR A 237 2.88 -4.32 3.04
CA TYR A 237 3.64 -5.52 2.71
C TYR A 237 3.28 -6.06 1.32
N GLU A 238 1.99 -6.12 0.98
CA GLU A 238 1.54 -6.56 -0.34
C GLU A 238 2.02 -5.63 -1.45
N PHE A 239 2.08 -4.32 -1.19
CA PHE A 239 2.69 -3.41 -2.16
C PHE A 239 4.19 -3.62 -2.30
N ASP A 240 4.93 -3.74 -1.20
CA ASP A 240 6.38 -3.92 -1.29
C ASP A 240 6.71 -5.24 -2.01
N SER A 241 5.92 -6.29 -1.78
CA SER A 241 5.98 -7.55 -2.54
C SER A 241 5.65 -7.33 -4.03
N ALA A 242 4.57 -6.61 -4.35
CA ALA A 242 4.19 -6.31 -5.73
C ALA A 242 5.24 -5.46 -6.46
N LYS A 243 5.88 -4.51 -5.77
CA LYS A 243 6.98 -3.69 -6.30
C LYS A 243 8.21 -4.56 -6.61
N LYS A 244 8.57 -5.49 -5.72
CA LYS A 244 9.67 -6.44 -5.97
C LYS A 244 9.42 -7.34 -7.17
N ASP A 245 8.21 -7.90 -7.27
CA ASP A 245 7.80 -8.68 -8.44
C ASP A 245 7.91 -7.84 -9.73
N PHE A 246 7.46 -6.59 -9.67
CA PHE A 246 7.51 -5.68 -10.79
C PHE A 246 8.93 -5.40 -11.25
N GLU A 247 9.83 -5.04 -10.32
CA GLU A 247 11.25 -4.81 -10.63
C GLU A 247 11.93 -6.07 -11.17
N SER A 248 11.61 -7.25 -10.65
CA SER A 248 12.11 -8.52 -11.18
C SER A 248 11.71 -8.73 -12.65
N VAL A 249 10.45 -8.42 -13.00
CA VAL A 249 9.98 -8.49 -14.38
C VAL A 249 10.65 -7.42 -15.24
N LEU A 250 10.76 -6.17 -14.76
CA LEU A 250 11.44 -5.10 -15.49
C LEU A 250 12.88 -5.48 -15.83
N SER A 251 13.66 -5.95 -14.86
CA SER A 251 15.04 -6.39 -15.07
C SER A 251 15.15 -7.50 -16.13
N LYS A 252 14.26 -8.49 -16.09
CA LYS A 252 14.19 -9.55 -17.10
C LYS A 252 13.86 -9.04 -18.50
N ILE A 253 13.02 -8.01 -18.62
CA ILE A 253 12.65 -7.44 -19.92
C ILE A 253 13.75 -6.50 -20.43
N ARG A 254 14.37 -5.68 -19.57
CA ARG A 254 15.53 -4.83 -19.90
C ARG A 254 16.62 -5.66 -20.59
N SER A 255 17.05 -6.74 -19.93
CA SER A 255 18.08 -7.64 -20.46
C SER A 255 17.72 -8.36 -21.77
N LYS A 256 16.44 -8.44 -22.13
CA LYS A 256 15.98 -8.94 -23.43
C LYS A 256 15.92 -7.86 -24.51
N LYS A 257 15.69 -6.61 -24.13
CA LYS A 257 15.63 -5.46 -25.04
C LYS A 257 17.02 -5.01 -25.48
N ASP A 258 18.00 -5.12 -24.58
CA ASP A 258 19.39 -4.71 -24.83
C ASP A 258 20.20 -5.77 -25.60
N LYS A 259 19.61 -6.94 -25.88
CA LYS A 259 20.19 -8.01 -26.70
C LYS A 259 19.56 -8.04 -28.08
#